data_AF-A0A9P5YFB4-F1
#
_entry.id   AF-A0A9P5YFB4-F1
#
_cell.length_a   1.000
_cell.length_b   1.000
_cell.length_c   1.000
_cell.angle_alpha   90.00
_cell.angle_beta   90.00
_cell.angle_gamma   90.00
#
_symmetry.space_group_name_H-M   'P 1'
#
loop_
_entity.id
_entity.type
_entity.pdbx_description
1 polymer ?
#
loop_
_entity_poly.entity_id
_entity_poly.type
_entity_poly.pdbx_seq_one_letter_code
_entity_poly.pdbx_strand_id
1 'polypeptide(L)'
;MSTRGITWPDYQLCDKKSTLKRAVASLISAPAIIIDCEGDTLGKQGGSLSVISLCSAITTNIFLIDVIKLRSSLSPLFNLLQSTKVVKIMFDGRMDFSALYHEFGVHLRNVIDLQLVDIHSRQSRGETDVTRISRLSPFLNPRHIALMPDFYAGAIKLNGLSQCIEEHLGLSGFKKSTVNHDNWLDRPLSNDYLSYAAADIRLMGLLYDEFSVKGYTNYPGLCGESVRYVELWKNDQPVPGDLYKSHPLLPLEILYSYPNSIRRGCSGCKRFLSQASFRGNGIRCLVCKVVKKKGLHKNQKKKLTR
;
A
#
# COMPACT_ATOMS: atom_id res chain seq x y z
N MET A 1 4.11 9.19 -24.51
CA MET A 1 3.18 10.32 -24.77
C MET A 1 3.37 11.37 -23.68
N SER A 2 3.54 12.63 -24.08
CA SER A 2 3.61 13.78 -23.17
C SER A 2 2.29 13.94 -22.41
N THR A 3 2.32 14.25 -21.11
CA THR A 3 1.13 14.51 -20.27
C THR A 3 0.36 15.79 -20.66
N ARG A 4 0.76 16.45 -21.76
CA ARG A 4 0.02 17.57 -22.36
C ARG A 4 -1.29 17.04 -22.95
N GLY A 5 -2.37 17.11 -22.17
CA GLY A 5 -3.72 16.88 -22.68
C GLY A 5 -4.70 16.18 -21.74
N ILE A 6 -4.26 15.64 -20.59
CA ILE A 6 -5.18 15.05 -19.62
C ILE A 6 -5.75 16.17 -18.74
N THR A 7 -7.00 16.56 -19.00
CA THR A 7 -7.78 17.39 -18.08
C THR A 7 -8.19 16.51 -16.91
N TRP A 8 -7.59 16.76 -15.75
CA TRP A 8 -7.94 16.02 -14.55
C TRP A 8 -9.27 16.50 -13.99
N PRO A 9 -10.14 15.60 -13.51
CA PRO A 9 -11.37 15.98 -12.87
C PRO A 9 -11.09 16.76 -11.60
N ASP A 10 -11.90 17.79 -11.33
CA ASP A 10 -11.77 18.62 -10.14
C ASP A 10 -11.93 17.80 -8.85
N TYR A 11 -11.28 18.26 -7.79
CA TYR A 11 -11.45 17.69 -6.46
C TYR A 11 -12.27 18.63 -5.57
N GLN A 12 -13.02 18.05 -4.64
CA GLN A 12 -13.78 18.78 -3.63
C GLN A 12 -13.21 18.50 -2.23
N LEU A 13 -12.70 19.56 -1.59
CA LEU A 13 -12.42 19.53 -0.15
C LEU A 13 -13.73 19.43 0.63
N CYS A 14 -13.84 18.40 1.44
CA CYS A 14 -14.96 18.15 2.35
C CYS A 14 -14.52 18.47 3.77
N ASP A 15 -14.78 19.71 4.20
CA ASP A 15 -14.40 20.25 5.50
C ASP A 15 -15.61 20.64 6.37
N LYS A 16 -16.82 20.29 5.91
CA LYS A 16 -18.12 20.55 6.55
C LYS A 16 -18.97 19.27 6.56
N LYS A 17 -19.86 19.13 7.55
CA LYS A 17 -20.80 17.99 7.63
C LYS A 17 -21.64 17.81 6.35
N SER A 18 -22.04 18.91 5.71
CA SER A 18 -22.86 18.89 4.50
C SER A 18 -22.10 18.40 3.26
N THR A 19 -20.83 18.77 3.10
CA THR A 19 -19.97 18.28 2.00
C THR A 19 -19.64 16.81 2.20
N LEU A 20 -19.32 16.39 3.43
CA LEU A 20 -19.13 14.98 3.77
C LEU A 20 -20.36 14.12 3.45
N LYS A 21 -21.56 14.59 3.86
CA LYS A 21 -22.81 13.86 3.58
C LYS A 21 -23.05 13.67 2.08
N ARG A 22 -22.77 14.70 1.27
CA ARG A 22 -22.89 14.61 -0.20
C ARG A 22 -21.87 13.65 -0.79
N ALA A 23 -20.61 13.71 -0.34
CA ALA A 23 -19.57 12.78 -0.79
C ALA A 23 -20.01 11.33 -0.54
N VAL A 24 -20.35 10.98 0.72
CA VAL A 24 -20.78 9.63 1.08
C VAL A 24 -22.01 9.19 0.28
N ALA A 25 -23.01 10.06 0.10
CA ALA A 25 -24.20 9.74 -0.70
C ALA A 25 -23.87 9.44 -2.17
N SER A 26 -22.87 10.10 -2.75
CA SER A 26 -22.46 9.84 -4.13
C SER A 26 -21.70 8.52 -4.31
N LEU A 27 -21.19 7.94 -3.22
CA LEU A 27 -20.28 6.79 -3.24
C LEU A 27 -20.91 5.51 -2.71
N ILE A 28 -21.98 5.60 -1.91
CA ILE A 28 -22.61 4.44 -1.28
C ILE A 28 -23.17 3.41 -2.29
N SER A 29 -23.52 3.88 -3.48
CA SER A 29 -24.05 3.04 -4.57
C SER A 29 -22.97 2.64 -5.59
N ALA A 30 -21.72 3.11 -5.43
CA ALA A 30 -20.64 2.72 -6.31
C ALA A 30 -20.27 1.24 -6.06
N PRO A 31 -19.98 0.44 -7.10
CA PRO A 31 -19.53 -0.93 -6.90
C PRO A 31 -18.13 -0.98 -6.27
N ALA A 32 -17.29 0.01 -6.58
CA ALA A 32 -15.95 0.16 -6.05
C ALA A 32 -15.62 1.65 -5.85
N ILE A 33 -14.80 1.92 -4.84
CA ILE A 33 -14.24 3.24 -4.55
C ILE A 33 -12.73 3.13 -4.39
N ILE A 34 -12.01 4.12 -4.89
CA ILE A 34 -10.56 4.25 -4.74
C ILE A 34 -10.30 5.10 -3.51
N ILE A 35 -9.38 4.66 -2.63
CA ILE A 35 -9.10 5.34 -1.36
C ILE A 35 -7.60 5.39 -1.12
N ASP A 36 -7.17 6.54 -0.60
CA ASP A 36 -5.83 6.77 -0.10
C ASP A 36 -5.90 7.69 1.13
N CYS A 37 -5.04 7.47 2.12
CA CYS A 37 -5.00 8.21 3.36
C CYS A 37 -3.68 8.96 3.51
N GLU A 38 -3.75 10.16 4.07
CA GLU A 38 -2.58 11.00 4.35
C GLU A 38 -2.58 11.48 5.79
N GLY A 39 -1.40 11.63 6.37
CA GLY A 39 -1.26 11.97 7.77
C GLY A 39 0.19 12.12 8.24
N ASP A 40 0.35 12.69 9.43
CA ASP A 40 1.66 12.73 10.09
C ASP A 40 1.99 11.33 10.59
N THR A 41 3.13 10.81 10.12
CA THR A 41 3.64 9.50 10.52
C THR A 41 2.56 8.40 10.41
N LEU A 42 1.74 8.50 9.35
CA LEU A 42 0.49 7.75 9.16
C LEU A 42 0.59 6.28 9.55
N GLY A 43 -0.35 5.83 10.38
CA GLY A 43 -0.53 4.42 10.75
C GLY A 43 0.53 3.83 11.67
N LYS A 44 1.56 4.59 12.06
CA LYS A 44 2.53 4.18 13.08
C LYS A 44 2.03 4.59 14.47
N GLN A 45 2.61 3.99 15.50
CA GLN A 45 2.36 4.41 16.88
C GLN A 45 2.68 5.91 17.04
N GLY A 46 1.72 6.65 17.59
CA GLY A 46 1.82 8.10 17.77
C GLY A 46 1.57 8.95 16.52
N GLY A 47 1.29 8.34 15.37
CA GLY A 47 0.88 9.06 14.16
C GLY A 47 -0.59 9.49 14.19
N SER A 48 -0.98 10.32 13.23
CA SER A 48 -2.35 10.84 13.10
C SER A 48 -2.81 10.90 11.65
N LEU A 49 -4.00 10.37 11.38
CA LEU A 49 -4.71 10.51 10.11
C LEU A 49 -5.21 11.96 9.92
N SER A 50 -4.95 12.55 8.76
CA SER A 50 -5.29 13.94 8.45
C SER A 50 -6.31 14.08 7.34
N VAL A 51 -6.14 13.32 6.25
CA VAL A 51 -6.99 13.37 5.07
C VAL A 51 -7.33 11.96 4.62
N ILE A 52 -8.59 11.73 4.25
CA ILE A 52 -8.98 10.56 3.47
C ILE A 52 -9.42 11.06 2.10
N SER A 53 -8.72 10.62 1.06
CA SER A 53 -9.02 10.94 -0.33
C SER A 53 -9.77 9.78 -0.95
N LEU A 54 -10.84 10.06 -1.68
CA LEU A 54 -11.59 9.00 -2.34
C LEU A 54 -12.40 9.44 -3.54
N CYS A 55 -12.63 8.52 -4.48
CA CYS A 55 -13.57 8.68 -5.58
C CYS A 55 -14.26 7.35 -5.91
N SER A 56 -15.29 7.40 -6.74
CA SER A 56 -15.85 6.20 -7.34
C SER A 56 -14.87 5.63 -8.36
N ALA A 57 -14.85 4.31 -8.53
CA ALA A 57 -14.11 3.70 -9.64
C ALA A 57 -14.78 3.94 -11.01
N ILE A 58 -16.03 4.46 -11.03
CA ILE A 58 -16.76 4.79 -12.26
C ILE A 58 -16.73 6.29 -12.52
N THR A 59 -16.99 7.10 -11.48
CA THR A 59 -17.03 8.55 -11.60
C THR A 59 -15.81 9.16 -10.97
N THR A 60 -15.21 10.11 -11.67
CA THR A 60 -13.89 10.63 -11.33
C THR A 60 -13.93 11.85 -10.40
N ASN A 61 -15.08 12.15 -9.79
CA ASN A 61 -15.19 13.23 -8.78
C ASN A 61 -14.45 12.81 -7.51
N ILE A 62 -13.38 13.54 -7.19
CA ILE A 62 -12.51 13.24 -6.04
C ILE A 62 -12.98 14.05 -4.83
N PHE A 63 -13.16 13.38 -3.71
CA PHE A 63 -13.47 14.00 -2.43
C PHE A 63 -12.25 13.89 -1.51
N LEU A 64 -11.81 15.01 -0.97
CA LEU A 64 -10.74 15.09 0.02
C LEU A 64 -11.37 15.38 1.37
N ILE A 65 -11.46 14.40 2.27
CA ILE A 65 -12.13 14.54 3.56
C ILE A 65 -11.13 15.05 4.61
N ASP A 66 -11.38 16.25 5.18
CA ASP A 66 -10.57 16.76 6.28
C ASP A 66 -10.94 16.04 7.59
N VAL A 67 -10.15 15.03 7.94
CA VAL A 67 -10.39 14.16 9.11
C VAL A 67 -10.29 14.94 10.41
N ILE A 68 -9.36 15.89 10.49
CA ILE A 68 -9.14 16.71 11.69
C ILE A 68 -10.39 17.55 11.98
N LYS A 69 -10.86 18.30 10.97
CA LYS A 69 -12.02 19.18 11.14
C LYS A 69 -13.34 18.43 11.29
N LEU A 70 -13.46 17.25 10.69
CA LEU A 70 -14.69 16.46 10.70
C LEU A 70 -14.69 15.30 11.70
N ARG A 71 -13.70 15.19 12.58
CA ARG A 71 -13.47 14.03 13.47
C ARG A 71 -14.74 13.46 14.11
N SER A 72 -15.61 14.33 14.62
CA SER A 72 -16.86 13.94 15.30
C SER A 72 -18.03 13.54 14.36
N SER A 73 -17.80 13.52 13.04
CA SER A 73 -18.84 13.40 12.01
C SER A 73 -18.54 12.32 10.97
N LEU A 74 -17.44 11.58 11.13
CA LEU A 74 -16.95 10.62 10.13
C LEU A 74 -17.72 9.29 10.10
N SER A 75 -18.62 9.03 11.05
CA SER A 75 -19.36 7.77 11.13
C SER A 75 -20.01 7.33 9.81
N PRO A 76 -20.64 8.20 8.99
CA PRO A 76 -21.18 7.79 7.69
C PRO A 76 -20.10 7.29 6.71
N LEU A 77 -18.92 7.92 6.69
CA LEU A 77 -17.79 7.47 5.88
C LEU A 77 -17.26 6.14 6.42
N PHE A 78 -17.08 6.01 7.72
CA PHE A 78 -16.61 4.77 8.33
C PHE A 78 -17.56 3.59 8.10
N ASN A 79 -18.88 3.83 8.07
CA ASN A 79 -19.85 2.81 7.69
C ASN A 79 -19.69 2.37 6.23
N LEU A 80 -19.40 3.30 5.31
CA LEU A 80 -19.08 3.00 3.92
C LEU A 80 -17.80 2.15 3.80
N LEU A 81 -16.74 2.53 4.52
CA LEU A 81 -15.46 1.80 4.52
C LEU A 81 -15.59 0.35 5.04
N GLN A 82 -16.45 0.14 6.03
CA GLN A 82 -16.73 -1.17 6.63
C GLN A 82 -17.75 -2.01 5.83
N SER A 83 -18.44 -1.41 4.87
CA SER A 83 -19.44 -2.10 4.04
C SER A 83 -18.80 -3.20 3.19
N THR A 84 -19.42 -4.38 3.13
CA THR A 84 -19.03 -5.44 2.18
C THR A 84 -19.59 -5.20 0.79
N LYS A 85 -20.55 -4.28 0.62
CA LYS A 85 -21.23 -4.02 -0.66
C LYS A 85 -20.40 -3.20 -1.64
N VAL A 86 -19.43 -2.43 -1.14
CA VAL A 86 -18.56 -1.56 -1.94
C VAL A 86 -17.14 -2.07 -1.81
N VAL A 87 -16.46 -2.31 -2.94
CA VAL A 87 -15.05 -2.68 -2.94
C VAL A 87 -14.19 -1.44 -2.65
N LYS A 88 -13.17 -1.57 -1.80
CA LYS A 88 -12.16 -0.52 -1.60
C LYS A 88 -10.90 -0.87 -2.38
N ILE A 89 -10.58 -0.05 -3.38
CA ILE A 89 -9.36 -0.14 -4.16
C ILE A 89 -8.30 0.73 -3.48
N MET A 90 -7.18 0.12 -3.09
CA MET A 90 -6.09 0.78 -2.37
C MET A 90 -4.75 0.46 -3.04
N PHE A 91 -3.71 1.25 -2.76
CA PHE A 91 -2.35 0.94 -3.17
C PHE A 91 -1.46 0.92 -1.93
N ASP A 92 -0.97 -0.25 -1.54
CA ASP A 92 -0.23 -0.41 -0.29
C ASP A 92 -1.01 0.04 0.97
N GLY A 93 -2.27 -0.38 1.09
CA GLY A 93 -3.22 0.11 2.11
C GLY A 93 -2.90 -0.31 3.56
N ARG A 94 -1.69 -0.79 3.83
CA ARG A 94 -1.25 -1.28 5.16
C ARG A 94 -1.22 -0.17 6.21
N MET A 95 -0.66 0.99 5.84
CA MET A 95 -0.53 2.11 6.79
C MET A 95 -1.87 2.83 6.96
N ASP A 96 -2.66 2.94 5.88
CA ASP A 96 -4.04 3.42 5.88
C ASP A 96 -4.92 2.61 6.81
N PHE A 97 -4.93 1.28 6.65
CA PHE A 97 -5.66 0.38 7.52
C PHE A 97 -5.20 0.55 8.97
N SER A 98 -3.89 0.61 9.20
CA SER A 98 -3.33 0.78 10.54
C SER A 98 -3.83 2.07 11.20
N ALA A 99 -3.86 3.20 10.47
CA ALA A 99 -4.39 4.47 10.97
C ALA A 99 -5.89 4.38 11.26
N LEU A 100 -6.68 3.93 10.27
CA LEU A 100 -8.13 3.76 10.39
C LEU A 100 -8.52 2.84 11.56
N TYR A 101 -7.80 1.74 11.74
CA TYR A 101 -8.08 0.75 12.77
C TYR A 101 -7.68 1.25 14.16
N HIS A 102 -6.43 1.69 14.34
CA HIS A 102 -5.91 2.04 15.67
C HIS A 102 -6.43 3.40 16.17
N GLU A 103 -6.72 4.36 15.29
CA GLU A 103 -7.23 5.69 15.69
C GLU A 103 -8.76 5.76 15.77
N PHE A 104 -9.48 4.96 14.97
CA PHE A 104 -10.94 5.07 14.83
C PHE A 104 -11.71 3.75 14.95
N GLY A 105 -11.04 2.61 15.15
CA GLY A 105 -11.70 1.30 15.24
C GLY A 105 -12.33 0.83 13.93
N VAL A 106 -11.91 1.39 12.79
CA VAL A 106 -12.52 1.09 11.48
C VAL A 106 -11.95 -0.18 10.90
N HIS A 107 -12.82 -1.15 10.60
CA HIS A 107 -12.45 -2.40 9.96
C HIS A 107 -12.71 -2.37 8.45
N LEU A 108 -11.68 -2.15 7.63
CA LEU A 108 -11.84 -2.26 6.18
C LEU A 108 -12.31 -3.66 5.77
N ARG A 109 -13.35 -3.72 4.93
CA ARG A 109 -13.91 -4.97 4.37
C ARG A 109 -13.90 -4.91 2.86
N ASN A 110 -13.84 -6.04 2.16
CA ASN A 110 -13.91 -6.07 0.69
C ASN A 110 -12.88 -5.14 0.02
N VAL A 111 -11.59 -5.45 0.20
CA VAL A 111 -10.46 -4.64 -0.26
C VAL A 111 -9.78 -5.32 -1.45
N ILE A 112 -9.33 -4.53 -2.42
CA ILE A 112 -8.38 -4.92 -3.45
C ILE A 112 -7.17 -3.99 -3.33
N ASP A 113 -5.98 -4.57 -3.15
CA ASP A 113 -4.73 -3.81 -3.14
C ASP A 113 -4.00 -3.93 -4.49
N LEU A 114 -3.78 -2.80 -5.15
CA LEU A 114 -3.19 -2.73 -6.48
C LEU A 114 -1.73 -3.20 -6.54
N GLN A 115 -0.98 -3.24 -5.42
CA GLN A 115 0.34 -3.88 -5.42
C GLN A 115 0.25 -5.39 -5.56
N LEU A 116 -0.81 -6.01 -5.04
CA LEU A 116 -1.03 -7.44 -5.24
C LEU A 116 -1.52 -7.73 -6.65
N VAL A 117 -2.37 -6.86 -7.21
CA VAL A 117 -2.76 -6.96 -8.63
C VAL A 117 -1.54 -6.89 -9.53
N ASP A 118 -0.61 -5.97 -9.27
CA ASP A 118 0.67 -5.90 -9.97
C ASP A 118 1.47 -7.21 -9.85
N ILE A 119 1.58 -7.82 -8.67
CA ILE A 119 2.24 -9.12 -8.51
C ILE A 119 1.60 -10.19 -9.40
N HIS A 120 0.27 -10.34 -9.36
CA HIS A 120 -0.42 -11.33 -10.20
C HIS A 120 -0.29 -11.01 -11.69
N SER A 121 -0.34 -9.74 -12.07
CA SER A 121 -0.16 -9.32 -13.47
C SER A 121 1.19 -9.77 -14.03
N ARG A 122 2.26 -9.69 -13.22
CA ARG A 122 3.60 -10.15 -13.62
C ARG A 122 3.62 -11.66 -13.83
N GLN A 123 2.96 -12.42 -12.95
CA GLN A 123 2.82 -13.87 -13.10
C GLN A 123 2.05 -14.21 -14.38
N SER A 124 0.93 -13.54 -14.65
CA SER A 124 0.14 -13.71 -15.87
C SER A 124 0.90 -13.32 -17.14
N ARG A 125 1.84 -12.38 -17.06
CA ARG A 125 2.74 -11.99 -18.16
C ARG A 125 3.99 -12.89 -18.27
N GLY A 126 4.08 -13.97 -17.50
CA GLY A 126 5.16 -14.95 -17.60
C GLY A 126 6.45 -14.58 -16.86
N GLU A 127 6.37 -13.77 -15.79
CA GLU A 127 7.54 -13.48 -14.95
C GLU A 127 8.14 -14.77 -14.37
N THR A 128 9.40 -15.03 -14.71
CA THR A 128 10.17 -16.16 -14.18
C THR A 128 10.80 -15.83 -12.83
N ASP A 129 11.25 -16.85 -12.09
CA ASP A 129 12.01 -16.64 -10.86
C ASP A 129 13.29 -15.82 -11.05
N VAL A 130 13.95 -15.98 -12.20
CA VAL A 130 15.14 -15.18 -12.56
C VAL A 130 14.77 -13.69 -12.65
N THR A 131 13.68 -13.37 -13.36
CA THR A 131 13.20 -11.99 -13.49
C THR A 131 12.70 -11.43 -12.16
N ARG A 132 11.93 -12.21 -11.39
CA ARG A 132 11.46 -11.82 -10.06
C ARG A 132 12.61 -11.50 -9.11
N ILE A 133 13.65 -12.33 -9.10
CA ILE A 133 14.83 -12.15 -8.24
C ILE A 133 15.66 -10.94 -8.71
N SER A 134 15.79 -10.70 -10.02
CA SER A 134 16.55 -9.56 -10.54
C SER A 134 15.96 -8.21 -10.10
N ARG A 135 14.63 -8.12 -9.92
CA ARG A 135 13.93 -6.95 -9.34
C ARG A 135 14.37 -6.58 -7.92
N LEU A 136 15.07 -7.45 -7.21
CA LEU A 136 15.63 -7.14 -5.89
C LEU A 136 16.89 -6.26 -5.96
N SER A 137 17.52 -6.14 -7.13
CA SER A 137 18.79 -5.42 -7.33
C SER A 137 18.78 -3.93 -6.94
N PRO A 138 17.69 -3.16 -7.11
CA PRO A 138 17.61 -1.79 -6.56
C PRO A 138 17.61 -1.76 -5.02
N PHE A 139 17.22 -2.86 -4.37
CA PHE A 139 17.11 -2.97 -2.92
C PHE A 139 18.31 -3.65 -2.25
N LEU A 140 19.05 -4.51 -2.97
CA LEU A 140 20.10 -5.41 -2.46
C LEU A 140 21.34 -5.41 -3.36
N ASN A 141 22.44 -6.01 -2.90
CA ASN A 141 23.67 -6.12 -3.68
C ASN A 141 23.50 -7.10 -4.86
N PRO A 142 23.59 -6.65 -6.13
CA PRO A 142 23.38 -7.51 -7.30
C PRO A 142 24.35 -8.69 -7.39
N ARG A 143 25.61 -8.52 -6.95
CA ARG A 143 26.61 -9.61 -6.96
C ARG A 143 26.19 -10.77 -6.06
N HIS A 144 25.61 -10.46 -4.90
CA HIS A 144 25.16 -11.50 -3.97
C HIS A 144 23.89 -12.20 -4.46
N ILE A 145 23.01 -11.46 -5.16
CA ILE A 145 21.87 -12.06 -5.83
C ILE A 145 22.33 -13.09 -6.87
N ALA A 146 23.30 -12.72 -7.71
CA ALA A 146 23.84 -13.61 -8.75
C ALA A 146 24.53 -14.86 -8.17
N LEU A 147 25.27 -14.71 -7.06
CA LEU A 147 26.00 -15.82 -6.42
C LEU A 147 25.10 -16.74 -5.59
N MET A 148 23.97 -16.25 -5.07
CA MET A 148 23.11 -16.99 -4.14
C MET A 148 21.61 -16.78 -4.44
N PRO A 149 21.11 -17.11 -5.64
CA PRO A 149 19.72 -16.84 -6.03
C PRO A 149 18.73 -17.56 -5.11
N ASP A 150 19.02 -18.80 -4.70
CA ASP A 150 18.15 -19.58 -3.82
C ASP A 150 17.84 -18.85 -2.52
N PHE A 151 18.80 -18.11 -1.96
CA PHE A 151 18.62 -17.34 -0.72
C PHE A 151 17.43 -16.37 -0.82
N TYR A 152 17.10 -15.93 -2.03
CA TYR A 152 16.05 -14.97 -2.37
C TYR A 152 14.79 -15.62 -2.96
N ALA A 153 14.71 -16.95 -3.02
CA ALA A 153 13.59 -17.68 -3.64
C ALA A 153 12.22 -17.25 -3.10
N GLY A 154 12.10 -16.94 -1.80
CA GLY A 154 10.84 -16.48 -1.18
C GLY A 154 10.64 -14.96 -1.10
N ALA A 155 11.49 -14.14 -1.73
CA ALA A 155 11.41 -12.68 -1.66
C ALA A 155 10.79 -12.08 -2.94
N ILE A 156 9.69 -11.35 -2.77
CA ILE A 156 9.02 -10.62 -3.87
C ILE A 156 9.20 -9.13 -3.62
N LYS A 157 9.72 -8.40 -4.62
CA LYS A 157 9.82 -6.94 -4.60
C LYS A 157 8.48 -6.32 -5.00
N LEU A 158 7.94 -5.49 -4.10
CA LEU A 158 6.77 -4.66 -4.37
C LEU A 158 7.18 -3.43 -5.18
N ASN A 159 6.43 -3.07 -6.23
CA ASN A 159 6.61 -1.79 -6.91
C ASN A 159 5.91 -0.66 -6.12
N GLY A 160 6.52 0.53 -6.11
CA GLY A 160 5.81 1.75 -5.71
C GLY A 160 4.86 2.22 -6.81
N LEU A 161 3.93 3.12 -6.49
CA LEU A 161 2.90 3.59 -7.43
C LEU A 161 3.52 4.09 -8.74
N SER A 162 4.52 4.96 -8.68
CA SER A 162 5.19 5.48 -9.88
C SER A 162 5.82 4.38 -10.75
N GLN A 163 6.36 3.32 -10.14
CA GLN A 163 6.93 2.19 -10.88
C GLN A 163 5.83 1.38 -11.58
N CYS A 164 4.68 1.18 -10.92
CA CYS A 164 3.52 0.54 -11.55
C CYS A 164 2.96 1.37 -12.71
N ILE A 165 2.86 2.69 -12.54
CA ILE A 165 2.40 3.61 -13.59
C ILE A 165 3.32 3.54 -14.82
N GLU A 166 4.64 3.55 -14.61
CA GLU A 166 5.60 3.40 -15.70
C GLU A 166 5.48 2.03 -16.38
N GLU A 167 5.46 0.94 -15.59
CA GLU A 167 5.46 -0.44 -16.10
C GLU A 167 4.16 -0.83 -16.82
N HIS A 168 3.01 -0.29 -16.40
CA HIS A 168 1.70 -0.69 -16.92
C HIS A 168 1.06 0.33 -17.86
N LEU A 169 1.32 1.63 -17.68
CA LEU A 169 0.74 2.69 -18.52
C LEU A 169 1.75 3.30 -19.49
N GLY A 170 3.04 2.94 -19.41
CA GLY A 170 4.08 3.50 -20.26
C GLY A 170 4.33 4.99 -20.06
N LEU A 171 3.85 5.55 -18.94
CA LEU A 171 4.00 6.97 -18.57
C LEU A 171 5.38 7.22 -17.93
N SER A 172 6.44 6.89 -18.66
CA SER A 172 7.83 7.10 -18.24
C SER A 172 8.11 8.60 -18.01
N GLY A 173 8.91 8.89 -16.98
CA GLY A 173 9.26 10.26 -16.62
C GLY A 173 8.14 11.07 -15.93
N PHE A 174 7.01 10.46 -15.60
CA PHE A 174 6.00 11.09 -14.75
C PHE A 174 6.60 11.44 -13.38
N LYS A 175 6.72 12.75 -13.10
CA LYS A 175 7.13 13.24 -11.78
C LYS A 175 5.88 13.65 -11.00
N LYS A 176 5.53 12.83 -10.01
CA LYS A 176 4.58 13.23 -8.98
C LYS A 176 5.16 14.43 -8.23
N SER A 177 4.32 15.41 -7.90
CA SER A 177 4.70 16.46 -6.96
C SER A 177 5.10 15.81 -5.62
N THR A 178 5.98 16.46 -4.88
CA THR A 178 6.40 16.02 -3.55
C THR A 178 5.95 17.05 -2.54
N VAL A 179 5.45 16.59 -1.39
CA VAL A 179 5.11 17.43 -0.25
C VAL A 179 5.98 17.06 0.94
N ASN A 180 6.06 17.95 1.95
CA ASN A 180 6.68 17.60 3.22
C ASN A 180 5.71 16.76 4.05
N HIS A 181 6.01 15.48 4.23
CA HIS A 181 5.11 14.57 4.95
C HIS A 181 4.94 14.89 6.45
N ASP A 182 5.72 15.83 7.01
CA ASP A 182 5.58 16.28 8.40
C ASP A 182 4.46 17.33 8.59
N ASN A 183 3.96 17.94 7.51
CA ASN A 183 3.06 19.09 7.58
C ASN A 183 1.59 18.75 7.27
N TRP A 184 1.23 17.46 7.24
CA TRP A 184 -0.14 17.04 6.95
C TRP A 184 -1.16 17.55 7.98
N LEU A 185 -0.73 17.89 9.19
CA LEU A 185 -1.60 18.42 10.24
C LEU A 185 -1.83 19.94 10.15
N ASP A 186 -1.07 20.65 9.32
CA ASP A 186 -1.20 22.10 9.15
C ASP A 186 -2.59 22.45 8.57
N ARG A 187 -3.16 23.56 9.05
CA ARG A 187 -4.45 24.09 8.56
C ARG A 187 -4.40 25.61 8.36
N PRO A 188 -5.07 26.15 7.30
CA PRO A 188 -5.76 25.41 6.24
C PRO A 188 -4.78 24.57 5.42
N LEU A 189 -5.24 23.41 4.94
CA LEU A 189 -4.39 22.53 4.15
C LEU A 189 -4.06 23.22 2.82
N SER A 190 -2.78 23.33 2.47
CA SER A 190 -2.38 24.09 1.29
C SER A 190 -2.81 23.40 -0.01
N ASN A 191 -2.90 24.17 -1.09
CA ASN A 191 -3.24 23.65 -2.42
C ASN A 191 -2.26 22.56 -2.90
N ASP A 192 -1.01 22.58 -2.44
CA ASP A 192 -0.02 21.56 -2.80
C ASP A 192 -0.40 20.20 -2.22
N TYR A 193 -0.81 20.15 -0.95
CA TYR A 193 -1.26 18.91 -0.30
C TYR A 193 -2.59 18.42 -0.87
N LEU A 194 -3.54 19.33 -1.13
CA LEU A 194 -4.80 18.98 -1.79
C LEU A 194 -4.56 18.39 -3.19
N SER A 195 -3.67 19.01 -3.96
CA SER A 195 -3.34 18.56 -5.31
C SER A 195 -2.54 17.25 -5.30
N TYR A 196 -1.65 17.06 -4.32
CA TYR A 196 -0.91 15.82 -4.10
C TYR A 196 -1.88 14.66 -3.82
N ALA A 197 -2.76 14.82 -2.83
CA ALA A 197 -3.70 13.79 -2.41
C ALA A 197 -4.69 13.42 -3.54
N ALA A 198 -5.14 14.42 -4.31
CA ALA A 198 -5.97 14.17 -5.48
C ALA A 198 -5.20 13.49 -6.62
N ALA A 199 -3.90 13.75 -6.77
CA ALA A 199 -3.07 13.10 -7.79
C ALA A 199 -2.91 11.59 -7.55
N ASP A 200 -2.79 11.14 -6.30
CA ASP A 200 -2.72 9.71 -5.99
C ASP A 200 -3.97 8.96 -6.42
N ILE A 201 -5.15 9.48 -6.05
CA ILE A 201 -6.43 8.89 -6.43
C ILE A 201 -6.56 8.77 -7.95
N ARG A 202 -6.11 9.78 -8.70
CA ARG A 202 -6.13 9.76 -10.17
C ARG A 202 -5.23 8.67 -10.75
N LEU A 203 -4.00 8.57 -10.25
CA LEU A 203 -3.05 7.56 -10.71
C LEU A 203 -3.52 6.15 -10.36
N MET A 204 -4.06 5.96 -9.16
CA MET A 204 -4.67 4.70 -8.74
C MET A 204 -5.86 4.33 -9.61
N GLY A 205 -6.69 5.31 -10.00
CA GLY A 205 -7.80 5.10 -10.94
C GLY A 205 -7.33 4.63 -12.31
N LEU A 206 -6.36 5.33 -12.92
CA LEU A 206 -5.79 4.90 -14.20
C LEU A 206 -5.20 3.49 -14.14
N LEU A 207 -4.50 3.18 -13.05
CA LEU A 207 -3.90 1.86 -12.86
C LEU A 207 -4.97 0.78 -12.67
N TYR A 208 -6.02 1.06 -11.90
CA TYR A 208 -7.14 0.15 -11.69
C TYR A 208 -7.91 -0.11 -13.00
N ASP A 209 -8.13 0.91 -13.82
CA ASP A 209 -8.78 0.77 -15.12
C ASP A 209 -7.95 -0.14 -16.04
N GLU A 210 -6.64 0.11 -16.16
CA GLU A 210 -5.74 -0.73 -16.96
C GLU A 210 -5.73 -2.18 -16.49
N PHE A 211 -5.66 -2.39 -15.17
CA PHE A 211 -5.71 -3.73 -14.59
C PHE A 211 -7.05 -4.42 -14.80
N SER A 212 -8.15 -3.68 -14.76
CA SER A 212 -9.49 -4.21 -15.00
C SER A 212 -9.67 -4.60 -16.47
N VAL A 213 -9.24 -3.76 -17.40
CA VAL A 213 -9.26 -4.04 -18.85
C VAL A 213 -8.45 -5.29 -19.19
N LYS A 214 -7.29 -5.49 -18.56
CA LYS A 214 -6.47 -6.68 -18.75
C LYS A 214 -6.93 -7.90 -17.94
N GLY A 215 -7.98 -7.76 -17.14
CA GLY A 215 -8.52 -8.84 -16.30
C GLY A 215 -7.66 -9.23 -15.10
N TYR A 216 -6.65 -8.43 -14.73
CA TYR A 216 -5.76 -8.73 -13.61
C TYR A 216 -6.44 -8.59 -12.24
N THR A 217 -7.52 -7.81 -12.16
CA THR A 217 -8.35 -7.68 -10.96
C THR A 217 -9.21 -8.90 -10.67
N ASN A 218 -9.35 -9.83 -11.63
CA ASN A 218 -10.20 -11.02 -11.50
C ASN A 218 -9.46 -12.24 -10.91
N TYR A 219 -8.25 -12.06 -10.40
CA TYR A 219 -7.46 -13.17 -9.86
C TYR A 219 -8.20 -13.86 -8.69
N PRO A 220 -8.44 -15.19 -8.76
CA PRO A 220 -9.13 -15.92 -7.70
C PRO A 220 -8.40 -15.80 -6.36
N GLY A 221 -9.07 -15.25 -5.34
CA GLY A 221 -8.51 -15.09 -4.00
C GLY A 221 -7.90 -13.71 -3.71
N LEU A 222 -7.79 -12.83 -4.71
CA LEU A 222 -7.21 -11.49 -4.57
C LEU A 222 -7.82 -10.68 -3.41
N CYS A 223 -9.14 -10.73 -3.22
CA CYS A 223 -9.79 -10.03 -2.11
C CYS A 223 -9.31 -10.56 -0.74
N GLY A 224 -9.16 -11.88 -0.61
CA GLY A 224 -8.67 -12.50 0.62
C GLY A 224 -7.20 -12.17 0.89
N GLU A 225 -6.38 -12.15 -0.15
CA GLU A 225 -4.98 -11.73 -0.08
C GLU A 225 -4.84 -10.25 0.31
N SER A 226 -5.64 -9.38 -0.31
CA SER A 226 -5.67 -7.95 -0.04
C SER A 226 -6.09 -7.64 1.38
N VAL A 227 -7.11 -8.33 1.91
CA VAL A 227 -7.51 -8.20 3.33
C VAL A 227 -6.36 -8.63 4.26
N ARG A 228 -5.71 -9.77 4.01
CA ARG A 228 -4.52 -10.19 4.81
C ARG A 228 -3.39 -9.17 4.72
N TYR A 229 -3.23 -8.55 3.55
CA TYR A 229 -2.18 -7.58 3.30
C TYR A 229 -2.41 -6.30 4.07
N VAL A 230 -3.56 -5.65 3.92
CA VAL A 230 -3.84 -4.38 4.63
C VAL A 230 -3.93 -4.58 6.15
N GLU A 231 -4.45 -5.73 6.62
CA GLU A 231 -4.53 -6.04 8.05
C GLU A 231 -3.19 -6.44 8.69
N LEU A 232 -2.06 -6.40 7.96
CA LEU A 232 -0.74 -6.83 8.44
C LEU A 232 -0.37 -6.25 9.82
N TRP A 233 -0.79 -5.01 10.08
CA TRP A 233 -0.47 -4.23 11.27
C TRP A 233 -1.55 -4.20 12.34
N LYS A 234 -2.61 -4.97 12.18
CA LYS A 234 -3.74 -5.04 13.12
C LYS A 234 -3.30 -5.38 14.55
N ASN A 235 -2.39 -6.34 14.70
CA ASN A 235 -1.97 -6.85 16.01
C ASN A 235 -0.62 -6.28 16.48
N ASP A 236 0.06 -5.49 15.66
CA ASP A 236 1.44 -5.04 15.94
C ASP A 236 1.76 -3.77 15.16
N GLN A 237 1.14 -2.66 15.59
CA GLN A 237 1.26 -1.34 14.95
C GLN A 237 2.74 -0.96 14.76
N PRO A 238 3.17 -0.53 13.57
CA PRO A 238 4.57 -0.19 13.30
C PRO A 238 5.07 0.94 14.18
N VAL A 239 6.33 0.84 14.58
CA VAL A 239 7.09 1.91 15.24
C VAL A 239 8.10 2.52 14.26
N PRO A 240 8.37 3.82 14.33
CA PRO A 240 9.43 4.44 13.54
C PRO A 240 10.79 3.72 13.73
N GLY A 241 11.51 3.52 12.63
CA GLY A 241 12.86 2.95 12.65
C GLY A 241 12.95 1.41 12.64
N ASP A 242 11.84 0.67 12.70
CA ASP A 242 11.87 -0.79 12.56
C ASP A 242 12.12 -1.23 11.11
N LEU A 243 13.37 -1.61 10.83
CA LEU A 243 13.81 -2.08 9.51
C LEU A 243 13.07 -3.33 9.01
N TYR A 244 12.54 -4.18 9.89
CA TYR A 244 11.78 -5.38 9.51
C TYR A 244 10.32 -5.08 9.18
N LYS A 245 9.85 -3.88 9.48
CA LYS A 245 8.52 -3.39 9.13
C LYS A 245 8.54 -2.27 8.08
N SER A 246 9.72 -1.75 7.76
CA SER A 246 9.92 -0.65 6.80
C SER A 246 10.79 -1.08 5.60
N HIS A 247 10.26 -1.96 4.75
CA HIS A 247 10.94 -2.42 3.53
C HIS A 247 9.94 -2.79 2.40
N PRO A 248 10.36 -2.76 1.12
CA PRO A 248 9.48 -2.94 -0.03
C PRO A 248 9.39 -4.41 -0.48
N LEU A 249 9.41 -5.35 0.47
CA LEU A 249 9.29 -6.77 0.15
C LEU A 249 7.94 -7.26 0.64
N LEU A 250 7.27 -8.07 -0.18
CA LEU A 250 6.00 -8.67 0.20
C LEU A 250 6.19 -9.49 1.49
N PRO A 251 5.40 -9.23 2.54
CA PRO A 251 5.41 -10.08 3.72
C PRO A 251 5.03 -11.52 3.35
N LEU A 252 5.63 -12.51 4.01
CA LEU A 252 5.29 -13.91 3.77
C LEU A 252 3.83 -14.21 4.16
N GLU A 253 3.25 -15.24 3.55
CA GLU A 253 1.88 -15.72 3.83
C GLU A 253 0.78 -14.68 3.55
N ILE A 254 1.06 -13.73 2.64
CA ILE A 254 0.04 -12.86 2.07
C ILE A 254 -0.67 -13.57 0.92
N LEU A 255 0.07 -14.04 -0.09
CA LEU A 255 -0.51 -14.73 -1.26
C LEU A 255 -1.06 -16.12 -0.90
N TYR A 256 -0.44 -16.80 0.06
CA TYR A 256 -0.80 -18.17 0.44
C TYR A 256 -1.05 -18.28 1.94
N SER A 257 -2.03 -19.09 2.34
CA SER A 257 -2.30 -19.42 3.75
C SER A 257 -1.98 -20.89 4.01
N TYR A 258 -1.38 -21.15 5.16
CA TYR A 258 -1.04 -22.50 5.64
C TYR A 258 -1.75 -22.76 6.97
N PRO A 259 -3.08 -22.99 6.97
CA PRO A 259 -3.88 -23.06 8.21
C PRO A 259 -3.48 -24.23 9.12
N ASN A 260 -3.08 -25.36 8.53
CA ASN A 260 -2.77 -26.59 9.26
C ASN A 260 -1.27 -26.78 9.56
N SER A 261 -0.43 -25.79 9.26
CA SER A 261 1.01 -25.91 9.49
C SER A 261 1.40 -25.49 10.90
N ILE A 262 2.39 -26.19 11.47
CA ILE A 262 3.06 -25.74 12.69
C ILE A 262 3.59 -24.32 12.49
N ARG A 263 3.27 -23.43 13.42
CA ARG A 263 3.64 -22.01 13.37
C ARG A 263 4.63 -21.67 14.47
N ARG A 264 5.51 -20.70 14.19
CA ARG A 264 6.50 -20.18 15.14
C ARG A 264 6.74 -18.69 14.91
N GLY A 265 7.20 -18.00 15.95
CA GLY A 265 7.50 -16.57 15.91
C GLY A 265 8.78 -16.27 15.13
N CYS A 266 8.73 -15.25 14.27
CA CYS A 266 9.92 -14.70 13.63
C CYS A 266 10.60 -13.67 14.54
N SER A 267 11.90 -13.83 14.82
CA SER A 267 12.64 -12.91 15.68
C SER A 267 12.84 -11.51 15.08
N GLY A 268 12.61 -11.34 13.77
CA GLY A 268 12.68 -10.07 13.03
C GLY A 268 11.34 -9.35 13.07
N CYS A 269 10.44 -9.63 12.11
CA CYS A 269 9.13 -8.99 11.97
C CYS A 269 8.09 -9.38 13.03
N LYS A 270 8.44 -10.22 14.02
CA LYS A 270 7.58 -10.67 15.13
C LYS A 270 6.31 -11.45 14.76
N ARG A 271 6.01 -11.60 13.45
CA ARG A 271 4.88 -12.39 12.96
C ARG A 271 5.02 -13.88 13.31
N PHE A 272 3.89 -14.51 13.62
CA PHE A 272 3.75 -15.95 13.80
C PHE A 272 3.47 -16.60 12.45
N LEU A 273 4.44 -17.34 11.92
CA LEU A 273 4.43 -17.86 10.54
C LEU A 273 4.59 -19.37 10.54
N SER A 274 4.08 -20.03 9.51
CA SER A 274 4.27 -21.47 9.27
C SER A 274 5.74 -21.85 9.13
N GLN A 275 6.06 -23.12 9.40
CA GLN A 275 7.42 -23.65 9.25
C GLN A 275 8.01 -23.45 7.83
N ALA A 276 7.17 -23.43 6.78
CA ALA A 276 7.59 -23.17 5.40
C ALA A 276 8.15 -21.75 5.19
N SER A 277 7.79 -20.81 6.06
CA SER A 277 8.33 -19.44 6.05
C SER A 277 9.78 -19.34 6.56
N PHE A 278 10.40 -20.44 6.98
CA PHE A 278 11.76 -20.50 7.55
C PHE A 278 12.64 -21.50 6.79
N ARG A 279 13.98 -21.28 6.81
CA ARG A 279 14.94 -22.34 6.41
C ARG A 279 15.39 -23.09 7.66
N GLY A 280 15.12 -24.39 7.70
CA GLY A 280 15.46 -25.28 8.82
C GLY A 280 14.99 -24.71 10.16
N ASN A 281 15.86 -24.77 11.16
CA ASN A 281 15.56 -24.28 12.51
C ASN A 281 15.83 -22.78 12.72
N GLY A 282 16.02 -22.01 11.64
CA GLY A 282 16.36 -20.59 11.73
C GLY A 282 15.30 -19.76 12.46
N ILE A 283 15.75 -18.79 13.26
CA ILE A 283 14.87 -17.92 14.07
C ILE A 283 14.23 -16.74 13.30
N ARG A 284 14.63 -16.51 12.06
CA ARG A 284 14.08 -15.45 11.18
C ARG A 284 13.46 -16.08 9.94
N CYS A 285 12.32 -15.53 9.51
CA CYS A 285 11.67 -15.94 8.28
C CYS A 285 12.51 -15.55 7.04
N LEU A 286 12.18 -16.11 5.88
CA LEU A 286 12.92 -15.89 4.62
C LEU A 286 13.09 -14.40 4.30
N VAL A 287 12.02 -13.61 4.38
CA VAL A 287 12.06 -12.16 4.12
C VAL A 287 12.92 -11.43 5.16
N CYS A 288 12.77 -11.74 6.46
CA CYS A 288 13.59 -11.09 7.49
C CYS A 288 15.09 -11.41 7.37
N LYS A 289 15.46 -12.58 6.83
CA LYS A 289 16.86 -12.90 6.50
C LYS A 289 17.38 -11.98 5.40
N VAL A 290 16.58 -11.76 4.36
CA VAL A 290 16.90 -10.82 3.26
C VAL A 290 17.07 -9.39 3.78
N VAL A 291 16.14 -8.91 4.60
CA VAL A 291 16.18 -7.56 5.18
C VAL A 291 17.42 -7.38 6.07
N LYS A 292 17.73 -8.35 6.95
CA LYS A 292 18.92 -8.28 7.81
C LYS A 292 20.21 -8.15 6.99
N LYS A 293 20.33 -8.88 5.87
CA LYS A 293 21.49 -8.79 4.98
C LYS A 293 21.67 -7.38 4.43
N LYS A 294 20.59 -6.68 4.09
CA LYS A 294 20.65 -5.26 3.68
C LYS A 294 21.18 -4.36 4.79
N GLY A 295 20.67 -4.54 6.02
CA GLY A 295 21.08 -3.74 7.18
C GLY A 295 22.59 -3.79 7.44
N LEU A 296 23.20 -4.97 7.26
CA LEU A 296 24.66 -5.15 7.40
C LEU A 296 25.47 -4.35 6.36
N HIS A 297 24.99 -4.25 5.12
CA HIS A 297 25.68 -3.48 4.07
C HIS A 297 25.64 -1.96 4.29
N LYS A 298 24.55 -1.40 4.85
CA LYS A 298 24.48 0.03 5.20
C LYS A 298 25.47 0.39 6.32
N ASN A 299 25.63 -0.49 7.30
CA ASN A 299 26.54 -0.27 8.43
C ASN A 299 28.01 -0.42 8.05
N GLN A 300 28.35 -1.30 7.10
CA GLN A 300 29.71 -1.42 6.56
C GLN A 300 30.11 -0.18 5.74
N LYS A 301 29.21 0.36 4.90
CA LYS A 301 29.49 1.61 4.16
C LYS A 301 29.70 2.81 5.09
N LYS A 302 28.90 2.95 6.16
CA LYS A 302 29.08 4.03 7.16
C LYS A 302 30.40 3.94 7.94
N LYS A 303 30.97 2.75 8.09
CA LYS A 303 32.28 2.54 8.75
C LYS A 303 33.49 2.79 7.84
N LEU A 304 33.29 2.77 6.52
CA LEU A 304 34.34 3.04 5.53
C LEU A 304 34.39 4.53 5.11
N THR A 305 33.42 5.32 5.56
CA THR A 305 33.31 6.77 5.30
C THR A 305 33.48 7.61 6.58
N ARG A 306 34.04 7.01 7.63
CA ARG A 306 34.53 7.66 8.85
C ARG A 306 35.99 7.30 8.98
#